data_AF-A0A847YIP3-F1
#
_entry.id   AF-A0A847YIP3-F1
#
_cell.length_a   1.000
_cell.length_b   1.000
_cell.length_c   1.000
_cell.angle_alpha   90.00
_cell.angle_beta   90.00
_cell.angle_gamma   90.00
#
_symmetry.space_group_name_H-M   'P 1'
#
loop_
_entity.id
_entity.type
_entity.pdbx_description
1 polymer ?
#
loop_
_entity_poly.entity_id
_entity_poly.type
_entity_poly.pdbx_seq_one_letter_code
_entity_poly.pdbx_strand_id
1 'polypeptide(L)'
;MYRVAREIDFCYGHRLLNYEGKCKNLHGHNGRLIVTFEVAGLDDRGMVVDFSDIKRVISQWIDDHLDHRMILCRRDPAVPLLQ
;
A
#
# COMPACT_ATOMS: atom_id res chain seq x y z
N MET A 1 14.47 21.69 -6.54
CA MET A 1 13.52 20.67 -6.08
C MET A 1 14.01 19.33 -6.61
N TYR A 2 14.34 18.41 -5.71
CA TYR A 2 14.85 17.08 -6.02
C TYR A 2 13.81 16.04 -5.62
N ARG A 3 13.63 15.01 -6.44
CA ARG A 3 12.58 14.00 -6.25
C ARG A 3 13.10 12.60 -6.55
N VAL A 4 12.68 11.64 -5.74
CA VAL A 4 12.79 10.21 -6.02
C VAL A 4 11.43 9.55 -5.85
N ALA A 5 11.18 8.50 -6.63
CA ALA A 5 9.99 7.69 -6.50
C ALA A 5 10.36 6.21 -6.46
N ARG A 6 9.54 5.42 -5.76
CA ARG A 6 9.65 3.97 -5.74
C ARG A 6 8.28 3.34 -5.94
N GLU A 7 8.24 2.30 -6.76
CA GLU A 7 7.07 1.45 -6.93
C GLU A 7 7.18 0.22 -6.02
N ILE A 8 6.06 -0.16 -5.40
CA ILE A 8 5.91 -1.34 -4.55
C ILE A 8 4.62 -2.04 -5.00
N ASP A 9 4.75 -3.28 -5.46
CA ASP A 9 3.62 -4.12 -5.85
C ASP A 9 3.20 -5.01 -4.68
N PHE A 10 1.90 -5.25 -4.53
CA PHE A 10 1.34 -6.15 -3.52
C PHE A 10 -0.02 -6.68 -3.99
N CYS A 11 -0.41 -7.85 -3.51
CA CYS A 11 -1.68 -8.49 -3.83
C CYS A 11 -2.64 -8.37 -2.65
N TYR A 12 -3.89 -8.01 -2.89
CA TYR A 12 -4.88 -7.93 -1.83
C TYR A 12 -6.28 -8.31 -2.32
N GLY A 13 -7.09 -8.83 -1.40
CA GLY A 13 -8.52 -8.98 -1.61
C GLY A 13 -9.29 -7.85 -0.92
N HIS A 14 -10.48 -7.52 -1.44
CA HIS A 14 -11.38 -6.55 -0.83
C HIS A 14 -12.82 -6.69 -1.35
N ARG A 15 -13.71 -5.87 -0.81
CA ARG A 15 -15.01 -5.54 -1.41
C ARG A 15 -15.45 -4.15 -0.99
N LEU A 16 -16.36 -3.56 -1.76
CA LEU A 16 -16.99 -2.29 -1.43
C LEU A 16 -18.32 -2.52 -0.72
N LEU A 17 -18.37 -2.16 0.57
CA LEU A 17 -19.59 -2.18 1.36
C LEU A 17 -20.58 -1.12 0.85
N ASN A 18 -21.87 -1.46 0.76
CA ASN A 18 -22.95 -0.59 0.27
C ASN A 18 -22.81 -0.18 -1.22
N TYR A 19 -22.09 -0.97 -2.01
CA TYR A 19 -22.01 -0.79 -3.46
C TYR A 19 -22.93 -1.79 -4.17
N GLU A 20 -23.58 -1.37 -5.26
CA GLU A 20 -24.54 -2.23 -5.97
C GLU A 20 -23.92 -3.06 -7.10
N GLY A 21 -22.78 -2.61 -7.63
CA GLY A 21 -22.07 -3.26 -8.74
C GLY A 21 -21.24 -4.48 -8.32
N LYS A 22 -20.46 -5.01 -9.28
CA LYS A 22 -19.68 -6.26 -9.10
C LYS A 22 -18.71 -6.24 -7.92
N CYS A 23 -18.18 -5.07 -7.57
CA CYS A 23 -17.23 -4.89 -6.46
C CYS A 23 -17.84 -5.10 -5.06
N LYS A 24 -19.16 -5.31 -4.94
CA LYS A 24 -19.81 -5.72 -3.68
C LYS A 24 -19.46 -7.14 -3.24
N ASN A 25 -19.00 -7.95 -4.19
CA ASN A 25 -18.54 -9.31 -3.94
C ASN A 25 -17.06 -9.29 -3.50
N LEU A 26 -16.65 -10.27 -2.71
CA LEU A 26 -15.23 -10.48 -2.40
C LEU A 26 -14.48 -10.79 -3.69
N HIS A 27 -13.41 -10.04 -3.94
CA HIS A 27 -12.53 -10.18 -5.10
C HIS A 27 -11.15 -9.62 -4.73
N GLY A 28 -10.20 -9.57 -5.67
CA GLY A 28 -8.87 -9.04 -5.40
C GLY A 28 -8.25 -8.33 -6.58
N HIS A 29 -7.08 -7.73 -6.31
CA HIS A 29 -6.29 -6.94 -7.24
C HIS A 29 -4.80 -7.14 -6.98
N ASN A 30 -4.02 -6.87 -8.02
CA ASN A 30 -2.59 -6.59 -7.88
C ASN A 30 -2.46 -5.06 -7.74
N GLY A 31 -2.24 -4.61 -6.51
CA GLY A 31 -2.02 -3.21 -6.17
C GLY A 31 -0.61 -2.77 -6.50
N ARG A 32 -0.47 -1.48 -6.86
CA ARG A 32 0.81 -0.82 -7.08
C ARG A 32 0.83 0.51 -6.34
N LEU A 33 1.71 0.63 -5.36
CA LEU A 33 1.94 1.84 -4.59
C LEU A 33 3.14 2.59 -5.17
N ILE A 34 2.95 3.84 -5.55
CA ILE A 34 4.04 4.74 -5.97
C ILE A 34 4.29 5.74 -4.85
N VAL A 35 5.40 5.58 -4.13
CA VAL A 35 5.79 6.53 -3.08
C VAL A 35 6.78 7.53 -3.66
N THR A 36 6.47 8.80 -3.49
CA THR A 36 7.30 9.92 -3.92
C THR A 36 7.83 10.68 -2.71
N PHE A 37 9.13 11.01 -2.74
CA PHE A 37 9.77 11.92 -1.82
C PHE A 37 10.29 13.14 -2.58
N GLU A 38 10.05 14.33 -2.04
CA GLU A 38 10.44 15.60 -2.64
C GLU A 38 11.05 16.50 -1.58
N VAL A 39 12.21 17.10 -1.90
CA VAL A 39 12.96 17.98 -0.99
C VAL A 39 13.52 19.19 -1.75
N ALA A 40 13.67 20.29 -1.02
CA ALA A 40 14.24 21.52 -1.59
C ALA A 40 15.76 21.40 -1.83
N GLY A 41 16.47 20.70 -0.95
CA GLY A 41 17.91 20.44 -1.00
C GLY A 41 18.22 19.00 -0.58
N LEU A 42 19.37 18.51 -1.00
CA LEU A 42 19.83 17.15 -0.75
C LEU A 42 20.51 17.04 0.64
N ASP A 43 20.53 15.84 1.21
CA ASP A 43 21.30 15.57 2.44
C ASP A 43 22.81 15.65 2.20
N ASP A 44 23.62 15.48 3.25
CA ASP A 44 25.10 15.55 3.18
C ASP A 44 25.72 14.49 2.25
N ARG A 45 24.94 13.47 1.85
CA ARG A 45 25.33 12.43 0.89
C ARG A 45 24.84 12.72 -0.54
N GLY A 46 24.17 13.85 -0.75
CA GLY A 46 23.59 14.22 -2.04
C GLY A 46 22.31 13.45 -2.38
N MET A 47 21.55 12.99 -1.38
CA MET A 47 20.35 12.18 -1.59
C MET A 47 19.07 12.89 -1.13
N VAL A 48 17.95 12.53 -1.77
CA VAL A 48 16.60 12.88 -1.28
C VAL A 48 16.23 11.99 -0.10
N VAL A 49 16.44 10.68 -0.27
CA VAL A 49 16.30 9.63 0.74
C VAL A 49 17.03 8.38 0.20
N ASP A 50 17.55 7.55 1.11
CA ASP A 50 18.17 6.29 0.74
C ASP A 50 17.09 5.26 0.34
N PHE A 51 17.24 4.62 -0.82
CA PHE A 51 16.29 3.59 -1.25
C PHE A 51 16.25 2.38 -0.30
N SER A 52 17.33 2.11 0.44
CA SER A 52 17.38 1.03 1.43
C SER A 52 16.43 1.32 2.59
N ASP A 53 16.31 2.59 3.01
CA ASP A 53 15.37 3.01 4.04
C ASP A 53 13.91 2.90 3.56
N ILE A 54 13.63 3.29 2.32
CA ILE A 54 12.30 3.10 1.72
C ILE A 54 11.90 1.62 1.75
N LYS A 55 12.83 0.71 1.40
CA LYS A 55 12.57 -0.74 1.44
C LYS A 55 12.27 -1.20 2.87
N ARG A 56 13.15 -0.85 3.80
CA ARG A 56 13.10 -1.31 5.20
C ARG A 56 11.85 -0.83 5.91
N VAL A 57 11.40 0.39 5.64
CA VAL A 57 10.26 0.98 6.35
C VAL A 57 8.96 0.75 5.61
N ILE A 58 8.88 1.17 4.34
CA ILE A 58 7.60 1.17 3.61
C ILE A 58 7.32 -0.21 3.03
N SER A 59 8.27 -0.81 2.30
CA SER A 59 8.00 -2.12 1.71
C SER A 59 7.71 -3.17 2.79
N GLN A 60 8.48 -3.17 3.89
CA GLN A 60 8.22 -4.08 5.01
C GLN A 60 6.81 -3.86 5.63
N TRP A 61 6.39 -2.61 5.80
CA TRP A 61 5.05 -2.32 6.33
C TRP A 61 3.95 -2.81 5.38
N ILE A 62 4.13 -2.66 4.06
CA ILE A 62 3.19 -3.19 3.07
C ILE A 62 3.14 -4.72 3.15
N ASP A 63 4.30 -5.39 3.22
CA ASP A 63 4.39 -6.85 3.32
C ASP A 63 3.70 -7.37 4.60
N ASP A 64 3.93 -6.72 5.75
CA ASP A 64 3.40 -7.17 7.04
C ASP A 64 1.88 -6.96 7.16
N HIS A 65 1.36 -5.88 6.57
CA HIS A 65 0.01 -5.39 6.83
C HIS A 65 -0.98 -5.46 5.66
N LEU A 66 -0.53 -5.41 4.41
CA LEU A 66 -1.40 -5.31 3.24
C LEU A 66 -1.24 -6.46 2.25
N ASP A 67 -0.01 -6.94 2.03
CA ASP A 67 0.25 -7.99 1.05
C ASP A 67 -0.37 -9.33 1.49
N HIS A 68 -0.97 -10.03 0.53
CA HIS A 68 -1.74 -11.25 0.75
C HIS A 68 -2.82 -11.14 1.85
N ARG A 69 -3.41 -9.95 2.04
CA ARG A 69 -4.50 -9.73 3.01
C ARG A 69 -5.85 -9.43 2.37
N MET A 70 -6.90 -9.56 3.19
CA MET A 70 -8.25 -9.06 2.90
C MET A 70 -8.45 -7.68 3.54
N ILE A 71 -8.50 -6.63 2.72
CA ILE A 71 -8.74 -5.26 3.16
C ILE A 71 -10.25 -5.00 3.17
N LEU A 72 -10.85 -5.05 4.36
CA LEU A 72 -12.29 -4.88 4.54
C LEU A 72 -12.61 -3.63 5.37
N CYS A 73 -13.77 -3.03 5.10
CA CYS A 73 -14.32 -2.01 5.99
C CYS A 73 -14.54 -2.63 7.38
N ARG A 74 -14.17 -1.95 8.47
CA ARG A 74 -14.34 -2.49 9.84
C ARG A 74 -15.79 -2.87 10.18
N ARG A 75 -16.78 -2.26 9.52
CA ARG A 75 -18.22 -2.54 9.69
C ARG A 75 -18.73 -3.64 8.76
N ASP A 76 -17.87 -4.19 7.94
CA ASP A 76 -18.23 -5.21 6.98
C ASP A 76 -18.57 -6.52 7.72
N PRO A 77 -19.77 -7.12 7.49
CA PRO A 77 -20.19 -8.35 8.18
C PRO A 77 -19.27 -9.55 7.95
N ALA A 78 -18.40 -9.52 6.93
CA ALA A 78 -17.43 -10.57 6.66
C ALA A 78 -16.19 -10.49 7.57
N VAL A 79 -15.93 -9.34 8.22
CA VAL A 79 -14.77 -9.17 9.12
C VAL A 79 -14.70 -10.26 10.20
N PRO A 80 -15.74 -10.53 11.01
CA PRO A 80 -15.67 -11.57 12.04
C PRO A 80 -15.54 -12.99 11.47
N LEU A 81 -15.75 -13.20 10.17
CA LEU A 81 -15.65 -14.52 9.53
C LEU A 81 -14.25 -14.83 9.01
N LEU A 82 -13.36 -13.83 8.95
CA LEU A 82 -12.03 -13.92 8.35
C LEU A 82 -10.90 -13.63 9.37
N GLN A 83 -11.24 -13.63 10.66
CA GLN A 83 -10.30 -13.46 11.78
C GLN A 83 -9.70 -14.79 12.22
#